data_AF-A0A0X8X3E6-F1
#
_entry.id   AF-A0A0X8X3E6-F1
#
_cell.length_a   1.000
_cell.length_b   1.000
_cell.length_c   1.000
_cell.angle_alpha   90.00
_cell.angle_beta   90.00
_cell.angle_gamma   90.00
#
_symmetry.space_group_name_H-M   'P 1'
#
loop_
_entity.id
_entity.type
_entity.pdbx_description
1 polymer ?
#
loop_
_entity_poly.entity_id
_entity_poly.type
_entity_poly.pdbx_seq_one_letter_code
_entity_poly.pdbx_strand_id
1 'polypeptide(L)'
;MKKLTFLPIALAAFFCVLLIESCSKNSSTTPVKTTIGTTLYDTLGGTTLVADPTHAGAMIEKGRLSIRNVIDSTIFVIAADSKINGHFTVLLSEVTKGDLSGFTDLSENLTTFVAGATGAKDFIYIGLNMHDAHNPATNDRMNGKATNADFDAFVADLVAGANKNKVPSSIINSLGKIVESLRTTVVQM
;
A
#
# COMPACT_ATOMS: atom_id res chain seq x y z
N MET A 1 24.31 37.78 48.09
CA MET A 1 24.38 39.26 47.97
C MET A 1 25.83 39.68 47.80
N LYS A 2 26.19 40.23 46.63
CA LYS A 2 27.12 41.37 46.45
C LYS A 2 27.14 41.73 44.97
N LYS A 3 26.52 42.88 44.70
CA LYS A 3 26.59 43.71 43.48
C LYS A 3 28.04 44.26 43.40
N LEU A 4 28.57 44.89 42.35
CA LEU A 4 28.11 45.63 41.18
C LEU A 4 29.42 46.00 40.45
N THR A 5 29.45 46.18 39.12
CA THR A 5 29.95 47.43 38.49
C THR A 5 29.78 47.41 36.97
N PHE A 6 28.97 48.37 36.50
CA PHE A 6 28.93 49.00 35.18
C PHE A 6 30.24 49.82 34.97
N LEU A 7 30.73 50.27 33.80
CA LEU A 7 30.17 50.99 32.62
C LEU A 7 31.40 51.39 31.69
N PRO A 8 31.34 52.32 30.70
CA PRO A 8 30.86 52.31 29.28
C PRO A 8 31.97 52.59 28.19
N ILE A 9 31.51 52.92 26.96
CA ILE A 9 32.10 53.80 25.91
C ILE A 9 32.89 53.05 24.80
N ALA A 10 32.77 53.30 23.50
CA ALA A 10 31.79 53.85 22.58
C ALA A 10 32.37 53.68 21.15
N LEU A 11 31.51 53.88 20.14
CA LEU A 11 31.82 54.46 18.82
C LEU A 11 32.31 53.56 17.66
N ALA A 12 31.33 53.21 16.82
CA ALA A 12 31.27 53.36 15.36
C ALA A 12 32.44 52.92 14.46
N ALA A 13 32.14 52.00 13.54
CA ALA A 13 32.39 52.21 12.10
C ALA A 13 31.50 51.28 11.25
N PHE A 14 30.75 51.91 10.35
CA PHE A 14 29.95 51.32 9.30
C PHE A 14 30.88 50.83 8.19
N PHE A 15 30.82 49.56 7.82
CA PHE A 15 31.30 49.10 6.51
C PHE A 15 30.42 47.94 6.02
N CYS A 16 29.56 48.26 5.04
CA CYS A 16 28.87 47.26 4.23
C CYS A 16 29.90 46.49 3.40
N VAL A 17 29.97 45.17 3.58
CA VAL A 17 30.42 44.26 2.53
C VAL A 17 29.35 43.21 2.36
N LEU A 18 28.68 43.27 1.21
CA LEU A 18 27.79 42.24 0.70
C LEU A 18 28.65 41.01 0.34
N LEU A 19 28.52 39.93 1.09
CA LEU A 19 28.92 38.60 0.66
C LEU A 19 27.66 37.73 0.57
N ILE A 20 27.41 37.26 -0.64
CA ILE A 20 26.39 36.31 -1.03
C ILE A 20 26.59 34.98 -0.31
N GLU A 21 25.78 34.71 0.73
CA GLU A 21 25.61 33.39 1.30
C GLU A 21 24.75 32.54 0.35
N SER A 22 25.35 31.48 -0.19
CA SER A 22 24.63 30.41 -0.87
C SER A 22 23.77 29.65 0.15
N CYS A 23 22.53 30.10 0.33
CA CYS A 23 21.52 29.38 1.10
C CYS A 23 21.09 28.10 0.36
N SER A 24 21.66 26.94 0.69
CA SER A 24 20.88 25.69 0.61
C SER A 24 20.10 25.56 1.92
N LYS A 25 18.83 25.96 1.89
CA LYS A 25 17.94 25.96 3.06
C LYS A 25 17.89 24.56 3.69
N ASN A 26 18.26 24.50 4.97
CA ASN A 26 17.97 23.39 5.86
C ASN A 26 16.46 23.19 5.96
N SER A 27 15.96 22.16 5.30
CA SER A 27 14.74 21.46 5.73
C SER A 27 15.20 20.25 6.51
N SER A 28 15.04 20.28 7.83
CA SER A 28 15.23 19.12 8.70
C SER A 28 14.12 18.09 8.44
N THR A 29 14.17 17.43 7.29
CA THR A 29 13.59 16.10 7.13
C THR A 29 14.67 15.13 7.55
N THR A 30 14.48 14.49 8.70
CA THR A 30 15.24 13.29 9.05
C THR A 30 15.22 12.39 7.81
N PRO A 31 16.38 12.06 7.22
CA PRO A 31 16.39 11.16 6.08
C PRO A 31 15.84 9.84 6.59
N VAL A 32 14.72 9.36 6.04
CA VAL A 32 14.40 7.94 6.15
C VAL A 32 15.60 7.25 5.51
N LYS A 33 16.44 6.66 6.35
CA LYS A 33 17.55 5.82 5.92
C LYS A 33 16.91 4.60 5.29
N THR A 34 16.59 4.68 3.99
CA THR A 34 16.38 3.50 3.17
C THR A 34 17.71 2.77 3.15
N THR A 35 17.89 1.87 4.10
CA THR A 35 19.05 0.99 4.14
C THR A 35 18.94 0.13 2.89
N ILE A 36 20.01 0.10 2.08
CA ILE A 36 20.08 -0.77 0.90
C ILE A 36 19.64 -2.18 1.33
N GLY A 37 18.52 -2.66 0.78
CA GLY A 37 17.95 -3.98 1.09
C GLY A 37 16.60 -4.01 1.82
N THR A 38 16.05 -2.88 2.30
CA THR A 38 14.68 -2.87 2.88
C THR A 38 13.62 -2.97 1.79
N THR A 39 12.83 -4.05 1.81
CA THR A 39 11.70 -4.27 0.89
C THR A 39 10.44 -3.55 1.36
N LEU A 40 9.43 -3.45 0.49
CA LEU A 40 8.12 -2.90 0.87
C LEU A 40 7.45 -3.79 1.93
N TYR A 41 7.63 -5.10 1.83
CA TYR A 41 7.16 -6.06 2.83
C TYR A 41 7.77 -5.81 4.22
N ASP A 42 9.07 -5.49 4.29
CA ASP A 42 9.74 -5.14 5.55
C ASP A 42 9.13 -3.89 6.19
N THR A 43 8.78 -2.88 5.38
CA THR A 43 8.13 -1.66 5.88
C THR A 43 6.74 -1.90 6.45
N LEU A 44 6.08 -2.99 6.04
CA LEU A 44 4.78 -3.44 6.56
C LEU A 44 4.91 -4.30 7.82
N GLY A 45 6.12 -4.47 8.36
CA GLY A 45 6.42 -5.27 9.55
C GLY A 45 7.15 -6.58 9.26
N GLY A 46 7.35 -6.91 7.97
CA GLY A 46 8.16 -8.03 7.52
C GLY A 46 7.76 -9.36 8.17
N THR A 47 8.77 -10.18 8.44
CA THR A 47 8.64 -11.54 8.99
C THR A 47 8.38 -11.59 10.50
N THR A 48 8.15 -10.44 11.15
CA THR A 48 7.82 -10.41 12.58
C THR A 48 6.51 -11.17 12.83
N LEU A 49 6.54 -12.24 13.62
CA LEU A 49 5.34 -13.02 13.90
C LEU A 49 4.45 -12.32 14.94
N VAL A 50 3.16 -12.27 14.64
CA VAL A 50 2.07 -11.79 15.52
C VAL A 50 0.94 -12.80 15.53
N ALA A 51 0.07 -12.75 16.53
CA ALA A 51 -1.11 -13.62 16.57
C ALA A 51 -2.01 -13.36 15.35
N ASP A 52 -2.50 -14.42 14.71
CA ASP A 52 -3.48 -14.29 13.64
C ASP A 52 -4.88 -14.08 14.23
N PRO A 53 -5.52 -12.90 14.04
CA PRO A 53 -6.85 -12.63 14.60
C PRO A 53 -7.96 -13.50 14.00
N THR A 54 -7.75 -14.10 12.82
CA THR A 54 -8.75 -14.95 12.14
C THR A 54 -8.49 -16.44 12.34
N HIS A 55 -7.34 -16.82 12.91
CA HIS A 55 -6.98 -18.21 13.17
C HIS A 55 -6.44 -18.36 14.59
N ALA A 56 -7.34 -18.67 15.53
CA ALA A 56 -7.00 -18.80 16.95
C ALA A 56 -5.86 -19.79 17.18
N GLY A 57 -4.82 -19.35 17.89
CA GLY A 57 -3.63 -20.16 18.19
C GLY A 57 -2.58 -20.18 17.08
N ALA A 58 -2.84 -19.59 15.91
CA ALA A 58 -1.85 -19.45 14.85
C ALA A 58 -1.10 -18.11 14.94
N MET A 59 0.11 -18.11 14.37
CA MET A 59 0.94 -16.91 14.19
C MET A 59 1.02 -16.59 12.70
N ILE A 60 1.12 -15.31 12.37
CA ILE A 60 1.24 -14.78 11.02
C ILE A 60 2.33 -13.71 10.97
N GLU A 61 3.05 -13.61 9.86
CA GLU A 61 3.97 -12.50 9.63
C GLU A 61 3.22 -11.17 9.59
N LYS A 62 3.74 -10.15 10.28
CA LYS A 62 3.11 -8.84 10.39
C LYS A 62 2.98 -8.15 9.03
N GLY A 63 3.94 -8.36 8.13
CA GLY A 63 3.85 -7.90 6.75
C GLY A 63 2.64 -8.51 6.04
N ARG A 64 2.49 -9.84 6.10
CA ARG A 64 1.36 -10.58 5.50
C ARG A 64 0.02 -10.15 6.10
N LEU A 65 -0.07 -10.03 7.43
CA LEU A 65 -1.28 -9.58 8.09
C LEU A 65 -1.68 -8.16 7.65
N SER A 66 -0.71 -7.25 7.53
CA SER A 66 -0.96 -5.89 7.08
C SER A 66 -1.51 -5.87 5.64
N ILE A 67 -0.96 -6.71 4.76
CA ILE A 67 -1.44 -6.87 3.38
C ILE A 67 -2.86 -7.46 3.36
N ARG A 68 -3.11 -8.53 4.11
CA ARG A 68 -4.43 -9.19 4.19
C ARG A 68 -5.52 -8.21 4.63
N ASN A 69 -5.26 -7.41 5.66
CA ASN A 69 -6.23 -6.42 6.14
C ASN A 69 -6.59 -5.36 5.08
N VAL A 70 -5.61 -4.92 4.29
CA VAL A 70 -5.83 -3.99 3.17
C VAL A 70 -6.65 -4.64 2.07
N ILE A 71 -6.33 -5.88 1.70
CA ILE A 71 -7.04 -6.64 0.67
C ILE A 71 -8.48 -6.89 1.08
N ASP A 72 -8.73 -7.40 2.28
CA ASP A 72 -10.09 -7.63 2.80
C ASP A 72 -10.91 -6.33 2.76
N SER A 73 -10.32 -5.23 3.23
CA SER A 73 -10.98 -3.92 3.20
C SER A 73 -11.25 -3.44 1.78
N THR A 74 -10.35 -3.71 0.83
CA THR A 74 -10.50 -3.35 -0.58
C THR A 74 -11.61 -4.16 -1.25
N ILE A 75 -11.68 -5.48 -0.99
CA ILE A 75 -12.76 -6.33 -1.51
C ILE A 75 -14.13 -5.81 -1.07
N PHE A 76 -14.28 -5.39 0.20
CA PHE A 76 -15.53 -4.79 0.66
C PHE A 76 -15.83 -3.41 0.07
N VAL A 77 -14.81 -2.62 -0.28
CA VAL A 77 -15.01 -1.35 -1.01
C VAL A 77 -15.49 -1.65 -2.43
N ILE A 78 -14.82 -2.55 -3.16
CA ILE A 78 -15.18 -3.00 -4.50
C ILE A 78 -16.61 -3.53 -4.53
N ALA A 79 -17.00 -4.34 -3.54
CA ALA A 79 -18.36 -4.89 -3.46
C ALA A 79 -19.44 -3.79 -3.46
N ALA A 80 -19.14 -2.62 -2.89
CA ALA A 80 -20.02 -1.46 -2.83
C ALA A 80 -19.88 -0.51 -4.04
N ASP A 81 -18.84 -0.63 -4.87
CA ASP A 81 -18.66 0.23 -6.06
C ASP A 81 -19.35 -0.34 -7.30
N SER A 82 -20.49 0.25 -7.65
CA SER A 82 -21.28 -0.06 -8.85
C SER A 82 -20.51 0.05 -10.17
N LYS A 83 -19.35 0.73 -10.20
CA LYS A 83 -18.54 0.86 -11.42
C LYS A 83 -17.81 -0.43 -11.78
N ILE A 84 -17.45 -1.25 -10.79
CA ILE A 84 -16.59 -2.43 -10.97
C ILE A 84 -17.19 -3.71 -10.40
N ASN A 85 -18.13 -3.63 -9.45
CA ASN A 85 -18.69 -4.81 -8.78
C ASN A 85 -19.39 -5.80 -9.74
N GLY A 86 -19.77 -5.35 -10.94
CA GLY A 86 -20.31 -6.17 -12.01
C GLY A 86 -19.36 -7.29 -12.47
N HIS A 87 -18.05 -7.18 -12.24
CA HIS A 87 -17.08 -8.26 -12.53
C HIS A 87 -17.11 -9.41 -11.50
N PHE A 88 -17.68 -9.17 -10.32
CA PHE A 88 -17.59 -10.07 -9.15
C PHE A 88 -18.93 -10.75 -8.80
N THR A 89 -19.80 -10.97 -9.77
CA THR A 89 -21.18 -11.47 -9.54
C THR A 89 -21.22 -12.82 -8.82
N VAL A 90 -20.31 -13.74 -9.15
CA VAL A 90 -20.20 -15.05 -8.48
C VAL A 90 -19.86 -14.86 -7.00
N LEU A 91 -18.81 -14.10 -6.70
CA LEU A 91 -18.36 -13.83 -5.34
C LEU A 91 -19.45 -13.14 -4.50
N LEU A 92 -20.12 -12.14 -5.07
CA LEU A 92 -21.21 -11.43 -4.39
C LEU A 92 -22.40 -12.36 -4.09
N SER A 93 -22.71 -13.29 -4.99
CA SER A 93 -23.75 -14.32 -4.80
C SER A 93 -23.40 -15.29 -3.67
N GLU A 94 -22.14 -15.75 -3.62
CA GLU A 94 -21.61 -16.63 -2.56
C GLU A 94 -21.74 -15.94 -1.19
N VAL A 95 -21.19 -14.72 -1.06
CA VAL A 95 -21.22 -13.96 0.20
C VAL A 95 -22.65 -13.67 0.66
N THR A 96 -23.56 -13.32 -0.27
CA THR A 96 -24.97 -13.06 0.06
C THR A 96 -25.68 -14.31 0.61
N LYS A 97 -25.24 -15.51 0.21
CA LYS A 97 -25.74 -16.79 0.72
C LYS A 97 -25.07 -17.23 2.02
N GLY A 98 -24.11 -16.44 2.53
CA GLY A 98 -23.31 -16.80 3.69
C GLY A 98 -22.16 -17.77 3.39
N ASP A 99 -21.86 -18.03 2.12
CA ASP A 99 -20.70 -18.82 1.71
C ASP A 99 -19.49 -17.89 1.53
N LEU A 100 -18.50 -18.03 2.43
CA LEU A 100 -17.28 -17.22 2.43
C LEU A 100 -16.07 -17.94 1.82
N SER A 101 -16.25 -19.12 1.23
CA SER A 101 -15.15 -19.90 0.64
C SER A 101 -14.45 -19.11 -0.48
N GLY A 102 -15.21 -18.62 -1.46
CA GLY A 102 -14.67 -17.81 -2.56
C GLY A 102 -14.02 -16.49 -2.10
N PHE A 103 -14.56 -15.86 -1.04
CA PHE A 103 -13.94 -14.69 -0.42
C PHE A 103 -12.60 -15.03 0.22
N THR A 104 -12.55 -16.13 0.97
CA THR A 104 -11.34 -16.60 1.64
C THR A 104 -10.26 -16.93 0.62
N ASP A 105 -10.60 -17.64 -0.45
CA ASP A 105 -9.68 -17.99 -1.53
C ASP A 105 -9.18 -16.75 -2.27
N LEU A 106 -10.05 -15.77 -2.57
CA LEU A 106 -9.64 -14.53 -3.22
C LEU A 106 -8.69 -13.72 -2.33
N SER A 107 -9.04 -13.54 -1.05
CA SER A 107 -8.22 -12.80 -0.09
C SER A 107 -6.85 -13.45 0.08
N GLU A 108 -6.79 -14.77 0.23
CA GLU A 108 -5.55 -15.53 0.40
C GLU A 108 -4.66 -15.44 -0.84
N ASN A 109 -5.24 -15.63 -2.04
CA ASN A 109 -4.50 -15.54 -3.30
C ASN A 109 -3.93 -14.14 -3.55
N LEU A 110 -4.74 -13.10 -3.37
CA LEU A 110 -4.26 -11.72 -3.52
C LEU A 110 -3.22 -11.37 -2.43
N THR A 111 -3.41 -11.85 -1.20
CA THR A 111 -2.46 -11.62 -0.10
C THR A 111 -1.11 -12.23 -0.43
N THR A 112 -1.10 -13.47 -0.92
CA THR A 112 0.13 -14.15 -1.35
C THR A 112 0.77 -13.46 -2.55
N PHE A 113 0.00 -13.08 -3.55
CA PHE A 113 0.50 -12.33 -4.72
C PHE A 113 1.18 -11.02 -4.32
N VAL A 114 0.51 -10.21 -3.49
CA VAL A 114 1.04 -8.91 -3.04
C VAL A 114 2.21 -9.10 -2.07
N ALA A 115 2.19 -10.11 -1.19
CA ALA A 115 3.32 -10.40 -0.31
C ALA A 115 4.59 -10.71 -1.12
N GLY A 116 4.49 -11.57 -2.14
CA GLY A 116 5.60 -11.85 -3.05
C GLY A 116 6.05 -10.60 -3.82
N ALA A 117 5.11 -9.85 -4.40
CA ALA A 117 5.42 -8.62 -5.16
C ALA A 117 6.05 -7.51 -4.31
N THR A 118 5.81 -7.51 -2.99
CA THR A 118 6.38 -6.53 -2.05
C THR A 118 7.72 -6.99 -1.46
N GLY A 119 8.19 -8.19 -1.79
CA GLY A 119 9.54 -8.69 -1.45
C GLY A 119 9.60 -9.77 -0.38
N ALA A 120 8.46 -10.36 0.02
CA ALA A 120 8.48 -11.54 0.87
C ALA A 120 9.09 -12.75 0.14
N LYS A 121 9.86 -13.57 0.85
CA LYS A 121 10.62 -14.68 0.24
C LYS A 121 9.84 -15.98 0.15
N ASP A 122 8.98 -16.24 1.14
CA ASP A 122 8.32 -17.53 1.32
C ASP A 122 6.87 -17.54 0.80
N PHE A 123 6.40 -16.43 0.21
CA PHE A 123 5.07 -16.32 -0.38
C PHE A 123 5.15 -16.29 -1.90
N ILE A 124 4.94 -17.47 -2.50
CA ILE A 124 4.97 -17.67 -3.95
C ILE A 124 3.53 -17.84 -4.43
N TYR A 125 3.10 -16.92 -5.29
CA TYR A 125 1.81 -17.03 -5.96
C TYR A 125 1.89 -18.09 -7.06
N ILE A 126 1.00 -19.08 -6.98
CA ILE A 126 0.94 -20.23 -7.90
C ILE A 126 -0.35 -20.27 -8.73
N GLY A 127 -1.18 -19.23 -8.65
CA GLY A 127 -2.42 -19.13 -9.42
C GLY A 127 -2.19 -18.74 -10.88
N LEU A 128 -3.29 -18.46 -11.59
CA LEU A 128 -3.25 -17.99 -12.97
C LEU A 128 -2.42 -16.72 -13.09
N ASN A 129 -1.65 -16.58 -14.18
CA ASN A 129 -1.01 -15.31 -14.48
C ASN A 129 -2.06 -14.19 -14.61
N MET A 130 -1.65 -12.93 -14.46
CA MET A 130 -2.59 -11.80 -14.41
C MET A 130 -3.45 -11.65 -15.67
N HIS A 131 -2.97 -12.09 -16.84
CA HIS A 131 -3.78 -12.10 -18.06
C HIS A 131 -4.90 -13.15 -17.95
N ASP A 132 -4.56 -14.40 -17.65
CA ASP A 132 -5.54 -15.49 -17.62
C ASP A 132 -6.50 -15.36 -16.44
N ALA A 133 -6.04 -14.82 -15.31
CA ALA A 133 -6.88 -14.52 -14.15
C ALA A 133 -8.00 -13.51 -14.47
N HIS A 134 -7.78 -12.59 -15.42
CA HIS A 134 -8.73 -11.55 -15.81
C HIS A 134 -9.37 -11.79 -17.20
N ASN A 135 -9.14 -12.98 -17.78
CA ASN A 135 -9.73 -13.38 -19.06
C ASN A 135 -10.98 -14.25 -18.82
N PRO A 136 -12.19 -13.81 -19.17
CA PRO A 136 -13.42 -14.58 -18.95
C PRO A 136 -13.48 -15.89 -19.76
N ALA A 137 -12.64 -16.07 -20.78
CA ALA A 137 -12.55 -17.34 -21.51
C ALA A 137 -11.75 -18.42 -20.76
N THR A 138 -10.96 -18.02 -19.74
CA THR A 138 -10.11 -18.92 -18.95
C THR A 138 -10.53 -18.98 -17.48
N ASN A 139 -11.00 -17.86 -16.93
CA ASN A 139 -11.52 -17.75 -15.58
C ASN A 139 -13.03 -17.42 -15.64
N ASP A 140 -13.87 -18.41 -15.41
CA ASP A 140 -15.33 -18.29 -15.46
C ASP A 140 -15.92 -17.41 -14.34
N ARG A 141 -15.14 -17.11 -13.30
CA ARG A 141 -15.52 -16.17 -12.23
C ARG A 141 -15.44 -14.70 -12.67
N MET A 142 -14.76 -14.39 -13.78
CA MET A 142 -14.70 -13.03 -14.32
C MET A 142 -15.90 -12.76 -15.22
N ASN A 143 -16.76 -11.82 -14.82
CA ASN A 143 -17.92 -11.43 -15.62
C ASN A 143 -17.57 -10.36 -16.67
N GLY A 144 -16.90 -10.81 -17.73
CA GLY A 144 -16.49 -9.95 -18.85
C GLY A 144 -15.03 -9.51 -18.76
N LYS A 145 -14.59 -8.76 -19.78
CA LYS A 145 -13.23 -8.23 -19.85
C LYS A 145 -13.14 -6.89 -19.14
N ALA A 146 -12.05 -6.67 -18.39
CA ALA A 146 -11.79 -5.40 -17.75
C ALA A 146 -11.35 -4.33 -18.76
N THR A 147 -11.83 -3.11 -18.55
CA THR A 147 -11.46 -1.89 -19.28
C THR A 147 -10.48 -1.04 -18.46
N ASN A 148 -9.93 0.01 -19.06
CA ASN A 148 -9.15 1.00 -18.32
C ASN A 148 -9.95 1.69 -17.21
N ALA A 149 -11.25 1.95 -17.43
CA ALA A 149 -12.10 2.57 -16.43
C ALA A 149 -12.33 1.65 -15.21
N ASP A 150 -12.46 0.34 -15.45
CA ASP A 150 -12.55 -0.65 -14.37
C ASP A 150 -11.26 -0.70 -13.56
N PHE A 151 -10.10 -0.66 -14.23
CA PHE A 151 -8.81 -0.64 -13.56
C PHE A 151 -8.61 0.64 -12.73
N ASP A 152 -9.04 1.79 -13.24
CA ASP A 152 -8.99 3.05 -12.49
C ASP A 152 -9.89 3.02 -11.25
N ALA A 153 -11.09 2.42 -11.37
CA ALA A 153 -11.97 2.18 -10.23
C ALA A 153 -11.31 1.26 -9.19
N PHE A 154 -10.70 0.16 -9.64
CA PHE A 154 -9.93 -0.73 -8.76
C PHE A 154 -8.82 0.00 -8.01
N VAL A 155 -8.03 0.85 -8.68
CA VAL A 155 -6.96 1.62 -8.02
C VAL A 155 -7.53 2.56 -6.97
N ALA A 156 -8.65 3.24 -7.27
CA ALA A 156 -9.32 4.11 -6.30
C ALA A 156 -9.82 3.32 -5.07
N ASP A 157 -10.39 2.13 -5.29
CA ASP A 157 -10.88 1.26 -4.23
C ASP A 157 -9.76 0.69 -3.37
N LEU A 158 -8.62 0.33 -3.99
CA LEU A 158 -7.41 -0.09 -3.28
C LEU A 158 -6.88 1.02 -2.38
N VAL A 159 -6.85 2.26 -2.87
CA VAL A 159 -6.45 3.42 -2.05
C VAL A 159 -7.43 3.59 -0.88
N ALA A 160 -8.73 3.46 -1.10
CA ALA A 160 -9.73 3.53 -0.03
C ALA A 160 -9.55 2.40 1.01
N GLY A 161 -9.32 1.17 0.58
CA GLY A 161 -9.02 0.03 1.45
C GLY A 161 -7.74 0.23 2.25
N ALA A 162 -6.68 0.74 1.63
CA ALA A 162 -5.42 1.04 2.31
C ALA A 162 -5.58 2.16 3.35
N ASN A 163 -6.36 3.20 3.04
CA ASN A 163 -6.67 4.28 3.97
C ASN A 163 -7.47 3.81 5.19
N LYS A 164 -8.43 2.88 5.02
CA LYS A 164 -9.14 2.24 6.15
C LYS A 164 -8.19 1.55 7.13
N ASN A 165 -7.08 1.01 6.62
CA ASN A 165 -6.04 0.35 7.40
C ASN A 165 -4.92 1.29 7.85
N LYS A 166 -5.09 2.61 7.64
CA LYS A 166 -4.14 3.66 8.04
C LYS A 166 -2.74 3.44 7.46
N VAL A 167 -2.66 2.86 6.27
CA VAL A 167 -1.38 2.69 5.56
C VAL A 167 -0.84 4.08 5.20
N PRO A 168 0.44 4.39 5.47
CA PRO A 168 1.05 5.66 5.09
C PRO A 168 0.94 5.93 3.58
N SER A 169 0.68 7.18 3.20
CA SER A 169 0.53 7.59 1.79
C SER A 169 1.76 7.25 0.92
N SER A 170 2.97 7.30 1.49
CA SER A 170 4.20 6.90 0.80
C SER A 170 4.23 5.42 0.41
N ILE A 171 3.64 4.55 1.24
CA ILE A 171 3.49 3.12 0.97
C ILE A 171 2.40 2.90 -0.07
N ILE A 172 1.26 3.58 0.06
CA ILE A 172 0.17 3.53 -0.94
C ILE A 172 0.68 3.92 -2.33
N ASN A 173 1.48 4.99 -2.43
CA ASN A 173 2.07 5.43 -3.70
C ASN A 173 3.04 4.39 -4.29
N SER A 174 3.77 3.66 -3.44
CA SER A 174 4.68 2.61 -3.89
C SER A 174 3.92 1.38 -4.39
N LEU A 175 2.86 0.98 -3.68
CA LEU A 175 1.94 -0.07 -4.12
C LEU A 175 1.24 0.30 -5.42
N GLY A 176 0.77 1.54 -5.55
CA GLY A 176 0.11 2.03 -6.77
C GLY A 176 0.97 1.86 -8.02
N LYS A 177 2.29 2.07 -7.93
CA LYS A 177 3.21 1.83 -9.06
C LYS A 177 3.33 0.35 -9.44
N ILE A 178 3.34 -0.54 -8.45
CA ILE A 178 3.38 -1.99 -8.69
C ILE A 178 2.08 -2.42 -9.37
N VAL A 179 0.93 -1.97 -8.85
CA VAL A 179 -0.38 -2.25 -9.43
C VAL A 179 -0.48 -1.72 -10.85
N GLU A 180 -0.10 -0.46 -11.08
CA GLU A 180 -0.16 0.17 -12.40
C GLU A 180 0.68 -0.58 -13.45
N SER A 181 1.77 -1.23 -13.05
CA SER A 181 2.58 -2.05 -13.95
C SER A 181 1.85 -3.28 -14.51
N LEU A 182 0.75 -3.71 -13.87
CA LEU A 182 -0.06 -4.85 -14.28
C LEU A 182 -1.17 -4.47 -15.28
N ARG A 183 -1.45 -3.16 -15.46
CA ARG A 183 -2.59 -2.67 -16.26
C ARG A 183 -2.68 -3.33 -17.63
N THR A 184 -1.57 -3.43 -18.36
CA THR A 184 -1.55 -3.98 -19.72
C THR A 184 -1.81 -5.47 -19.80
N THR A 185 -1.74 -6.19 -18.68
CA THR A 185 -2.08 -7.62 -18.60
C THR A 185 -3.51 -7.85 -18.11
N VAL A 186 -4.03 -6.95 -17.26
CA VAL A 186 -5.38 -7.01 -16.71
C VAL A 186 -6.43 -6.45 -17.67
N VAL A 187 -6.14 -5.31 -18.32
CA VAL A 187 -7.05 -4.66 -19.27
C VAL A 187 -6.97 -5.38 -20.62
N GLN A 188 -8.12 -5.89 -21.10
CA GLN A 188 -8.21 -6.76 -22.28
C GLN A 188 -9.21 -6.27 -23.34
N MET A 189 -9.68 -5.04 -23.19
CA MET A 189 -10.59 -4.32 -24.07
C MET A 189 -9.90 -3.14 -24.73
#